data_AF-A0A1U9JYM2-F1
#
_entry.id   AF-A0A1U9JYM2-F1
#
_cell.length_a   1.000
_cell.length_b   1.000
_cell.length_c   1.000
_cell.angle_alpha   90.00
_cell.angle_beta   90.00
_cell.angle_gamma   90.00
#
_symmetry.space_group_name_H-M   'P 1'
#
loop_
_entity.id
_entity.type
_entity.pdbx_description
1 polymer ?
#
loop_
_entity_poly.entity_id
_entity_poly.type
_entity_poly.pdbx_seq_one_letter_code
_entity_poly.pdbx_strand_id
1 'polypeptide(L)'
;MTRNEDSIVQQAMAHFKAGDYAQAKTCYQQAADRYGAHLFAKNVQLCELRLGKTQVASVVHSPEAVQLTQTQALLEHYYTRCQELEYQLIDKR
;
A
#
# COMPACT_ATOMS: atom_id res chain seq x y z
N MET A 1 -10.43 -39.42 -14.83
CA MET A 1 -10.06 -38.02 -15.17
C MET A 1 -10.96 -37.09 -14.37
N THR A 2 -10.54 -36.62 -13.21
CA THR A 2 -11.18 -35.48 -12.50
C THR A 2 -10.09 -34.66 -11.81
N ARG A 3 -9.15 -34.16 -12.62
CA ARG A 3 -8.33 -32.99 -12.31
C ARG A 3 -9.24 -31.78 -12.54
N ASN A 4 -9.73 -31.13 -11.49
CA ASN A 4 -10.27 -29.75 -11.46
C ASN A 4 -11.05 -29.41 -10.17
N GLU A 5 -10.93 -30.23 -9.12
CA GLU A 5 -11.36 -29.87 -7.76
C GLU A 5 -10.15 -29.47 -6.90
N ASP A 6 -9.15 -28.82 -7.49
CA ASP A 6 -8.18 -28.04 -6.71
C ASP A 6 -9.00 -27.04 -5.90
N SER A 7 -9.15 -27.35 -4.61
CA SER A 7 -10.18 -26.80 -3.74
C SER A 7 -10.20 -25.29 -3.90
N ILE A 8 -11.39 -24.71 -4.09
CA ILE A 8 -11.57 -23.25 -4.18
C ILE A 8 -10.88 -22.50 -3.02
N VAL A 9 -10.73 -23.19 -1.88
CA VAL A 9 -9.96 -22.76 -0.72
C VAL A 9 -8.45 -22.74 -0.99
N GLN A 10 -7.88 -23.75 -1.65
CA GLN A 10 -6.47 -23.76 -2.05
C GLN A 10 -6.15 -22.65 -3.04
N GLN A 11 -7.04 -22.36 -3.98
CA GLN A 11 -6.89 -21.20 -4.89
C GLN A 11 -6.94 -19.89 -4.10
N ALA A 12 -7.89 -19.74 -3.17
CA ALA A 12 -7.96 -18.58 -2.29
C ALA A 12 -6.67 -18.39 -1.46
N MET A 13 -6.11 -19.48 -0.94
CA MET A 13 -4.85 -19.47 -0.19
C MET A 13 -3.66 -19.12 -1.07
N ALA A 14 -3.62 -19.57 -2.33
CA ALA A 14 -2.58 -19.22 -3.28
C ALA A 14 -2.59 -17.71 -3.59
N HIS A 15 -3.77 -17.14 -3.89
CA HIS A 15 -3.93 -15.69 -4.07
C HIS A 15 -3.58 -14.90 -2.81
N PHE A 16 -3.97 -15.41 -1.64
CA PHE A 16 -3.63 -14.76 -0.36
C PHE A 16 -2.12 -14.71 -0.12
N LYS A 17 -1.38 -15.78 -0.46
CA LYS A 17 0.09 -15.82 -0.38
C LYS A 17 0.76 -14.95 -1.43
N ALA A 18 0.18 -14.84 -2.62
CA ALA A 18 0.66 -13.95 -3.68
C ALA A 18 0.43 -12.47 -3.36
N GLY A 19 -0.40 -12.14 -2.38
CA GLY A 19 -0.77 -10.76 -2.02
C GLY A 19 -1.98 -10.23 -2.79
N ASP A 20 -2.59 -11.04 -3.65
CA ASP A 20 -3.79 -10.71 -4.41
C ASP A 20 -5.06 -10.86 -3.56
N TYR A 21 -5.18 -9.99 -2.56
CA TYR A 21 -6.26 -10.03 -1.58
C TYR A 21 -7.66 -9.84 -2.19
N ALA A 22 -7.75 -9.19 -3.37
CA ALA A 22 -9.01 -9.02 -4.09
C ALA A 22 -9.55 -10.36 -4.63
N GLN A 23 -8.70 -11.11 -5.34
CA GLN A 23 -9.08 -12.44 -5.85
C GLN A 23 -9.23 -13.46 -4.73
N ALA A 24 -8.37 -13.40 -3.71
CA ALA A 24 -8.49 -14.24 -2.52
C ALA A 24 -9.86 -14.06 -1.83
N LYS A 25 -10.33 -12.81 -1.70
CA LYS A 25 -11.66 -12.50 -1.13
C LYS A 25 -12.78 -13.15 -1.93
N THR A 26 -12.76 -13.03 -3.25
CA THR A 26 -13.78 -13.64 -4.13
C THR A 26 -13.82 -15.16 -3.99
N CYS A 27 -12.65 -15.81 -3.98
CA CYS A 27 -12.58 -17.26 -3.77
C CYS A 27 -13.08 -17.68 -2.38
N TYR A 28 -12.77 -16.91 -1.33
CA TYR A 28 -13.30 -17.19 0.02
C TYR A 28 -14.81 -16.97 0.14
N GLN A 29 -15.38 -16.01 -0.59
CA GLN A 29 -16.83 -15.82 -0.64
C GLN A 29 -17.51 -17.00 -1.34
N GLN A 30 -16.99 -17.42 -2.50
CA GLN A 30 -17.50 -18.60 -3.20
C GLN A 30 -17.34 -19.89 -2.39
N ALA A 31 -16.28 -19.99 -1.57
CA ALA A 31 -16.11 -21.08 -0.61
C ALA A 31 -17.13 -21.00 0.54
N ALA A 32 -17.41 -19.80 1.03
CA ALA A 32 -18.45 -19.55 2.03
C ALA A 32 -19.84 -19.97 1.55
N ASP A 33 -20.18 -19.72 0.28
CA ASP A 33 -21.45 -20.14 -0.30
C ASP A 33 -21.58 -21.67 -0.38
N ARG A 34 -20.47 -22.39 -0.58
CA ARG A 34 -20.46 -23.87 -0.73
C ARG A 34 -20.38 -24.63 0.59
N TYR A 35 -19.54 -24.16 1.51
CA TYR A 35 -19.20 -24.89 2.74
C TYR A 35 -19.75 -24.22 4.01
N GLY A 36 -20.21 -22.98 3.91
CA GLY A 36 -20.79 -22.21 5.01
C GLY A 36 -20.01 -20.93 5.32
N ALA A 37 -20.73 -19.82 5.42
CA ALA A 37 -20.16 -18.49 5.59
C ALA A 37 -19.30 -18.33 6.87
N HIS A 38 -19.69 -18.99 7.96
CA HIS A 38 -18.99 -18.90 9.24
C HIS A 38 -17.53 -19.42 9.19
N LEU A 39 -17.24 -20.39 8.31
CA LEU A 39 -15.90 -20.96 8.16
C LEU A 39 -14.90 -19.98 7.51
N PHE A 40 -15.39 -19.08 6.65
CA PHE A 40 -14.54 -18.19 5.85
C PHE A 40 -14.70 -16.70 6.22
N ALA A 41 -15.62 -16.34 7.11
CA ALA A 41 -15.88 -14.96 7.52
C ALA A 41 -14.61 -14.22 7.98
N LYS A 42 -13.75 -14.89 8.77
CA LYS A 42 -12.47 -14.31 9.22
C LYS A 42 -11.46 -14.10 8.09
N ASN A 43 -11.42 -15.01 7.12
CA ASN A 43 -10.52 -14.89 5.97
C ASN A 43 -10.95 -13.75 5.04
N VAL A 44 -12.26 -13.57 4.84
CA VAL A 44 -12.83 -12.43 4.10
C VAL A 44 -12.48 -11.11 4.80
N GLN A 45 -12.72 -11.01 6.12
CA GLN A 45 -12.36 -9.82 6.91
C GLN A 45 -10.87 -9.49 6.84
N LEU A 46 -10.00 -10.51 6.86
CA LEU A 46 -8.55 -10.32 6.75
C LEU A 46 -8.15 -9.79 5.37
N CYS A 47 -8.78 -10.28 4.29
CA CYS A 47 -8.57 -9.77 2.94
C CYS A 47 -9.03 -8.31 2.83
N GLU A 48 -10.18 -7.95 3.40
CA GLU A 48 -10.69 -6.56 3.42
C GLU A 48 -9.76 -5.62 4.18
N LEU A 49 -9.25 -6.04 5.34
CA LEU A 49 -8.30 -5.24 6.11
C LEU A 49 -7.00 -5.01 5.32
N ARG A 50 -6.50 -6.03 4.62
CA ARG A 50 -5.29 -5.93 3.80
C ARG A 50 -5.52 -5.06 2.57
N LEU A 51 -6.66 -5.19 1.88
CA LEU A 51 -7.05 -4.30 0.79
C LEU A 51 -7.20 -2.85 1.23
N GLY A 52 -7.82 -2.61 2.39
CA GLY A 52 -7.96 -1.28 2.99
C GLY A 52 -6.61 -0.68 3.38
N LYS A 53 -5.68 -1.47 3.93
CA LYS A 53 -4.30 -1.05 4.21
C LYS A 53 -3.46 -0.82 2.94
N THR A 54 -3.69 -1.58 1.88
CA THR A 54 -3.01 -1.37 0.60
C THR A 54 -3.52 -0.12 -0.11
N GLN A 55 -4.80 0.26 0.04
CA GLN A 55 -5.31 1.52 -0.52
C GLN A 55 -4.77 2.77 0.19
N VAL A 56 -4.37 2.69 1.47
CA VAL A 56 -3.66 3.82 2.13
C VAL A 56 -2.17 3.92 1.78
N ALA A 57 -1.60 2.96 1.05
CA ALA A 57 -0.25 3.11 0.49
C ALA A 57 -0.23 3.90 -0.84
N SER A 58 -1.39 4.31 -1.38
CA SER A 58 -1.48 5.04 -2.66
C SER A 58 -2.07 6.44 -2.56
N VAL A 59 -2.20 7.01 -1.36
CA VAL A 59 -2.54 8.44 -1.21
C VAL A 59 -1.64 9.07 -0.15
N VAL A 60 -0.37 9.28 -0.51
CA VAL A 60 0.39 10.42 0.03
C VAL A 60 0.18 11.59 -0.93
N HIS A 61 -1.09 11.97 -1.10
CA HIS A 61 -1.48 13.27 -1.65
C HIS A 61 -2.39 13.95 -0.62
N SER A 62 -1.98 13.89 0.66
CA SER A 62 -2.56 14.83 1.61
C SER A 62 -1.99 16.21 1.30
N PRO A 63 -2.81 17.28 1.22
CA PRO A 63 -2.32 18.64 0.96
C PRO A 63 -1.18 19.04 1.91
N GLU A 64 -1.21 18.58 3.17
CA GLU A 64 -0.09 18.77 4.09
C GLU A 64 1.23 18.12 3.64
N ALA A 65 1.21 16.94 3.01
CA ALA A 65 2.44 16.30 2.53
C ALA A 65 3.08 17.07 1.36
N VAL A 66 2.24 17.64 0.48
CA VAL A 66 2.69 18.52 -0.60
C VAL A 66 3.26 19.82 -0.02
N GLN A 67 2.57 20.43 0.95
CA GLN A 67 3.05 21.64 1.63
C GLN A 67 4.38 21.41 2.36
N LEU A 68 4.55 20.28 3.03
CA LEU A 68 5.80 19.94 3.70
C LEU A 68 6.95 19.80 2.69
N THR A 69 6.71 19.14 1.56
CA THR A 69 7.73 18.98 0.50
C THR A 69 8.15 20.33 -0.10
N GLN A 70 7.17 21.21 -0.38
CA GLN A 70 7.44 22.55 -0.88
C GLN A 70 8.21 23.41 0.14
N THR A 71 7.85 23.29 1.42
CA THR A 71 8.52 24.03 2.50
C THR A 71 9.96 23.55 2.66
N GLN A 72 10.19 22.24 2.62
CA GLN A 72 11.51 21.64 2.70
C GLN A 72 12.40 22.13 1.56
N ALA A 73 11.92 22.08 0.31
CA ALA A 73 12.66 22.56 -0.86
C ALA A 73 13.01 24.06 -0.77
N LEU A 74 12.10 24.88 -0.24
CA LEU A 74 12.33 26.31 -0.05
C LEU A 74 13.43 26.58 0.98
N LEU A 75 13.43 25.85 2.09
CA LEU A 75 14.45 25.97 3.14
C LEU A 75 15.83 25.57 2.61
N GLU A 76 15.92 24.47 1.86
CA GLU A 76 17.17 24.02 1.24
C GLU A 76 17.73 25.05 0.26
N HIS A 77 16.86 25.64 -0.59
CA HIS A 77 17.27 26.71 -1.50
C HIS A 77 17.87 27.92 -0.74
N TYR A 78 17.22 28.39 0.33
CA TYR A 78 17.73 29.53 1.09
C TYR A 78 19.00 29.20 1.85
N TYR A 79 19.11 27.98 2.39
CA TYR A 79 20.31 27.52 3.06
C TYR A 79 21.52 27.53 2.11
N THR A 80 21.39 26.92 0.93
CA THR A 80 22.45 26.89 -0.07
C THR A 80 22.84 28.29 -0.50
N ARG A 81 21.87 29.16 -0.78
CA ARG A 81 22.14 30.54 -1.18
C ARG A 81 22.89 31.33 -0.11
N CYS A 82 22.56 31.14 1.17
CA CYS A 82 23.30 31.76 2.27
C CYS A 82 24.75 31.27 2.29
N GLN A 83 24.98 29.95 2.22
CA GLN A 83 26.33 29.41 2.20
C GLN A 83 27.16 29.94 1.03
N GLU A 84 26.59 30.00 -0.18
CA GLU A 84 27.27 30.55 -1.36
C GLU A 84 27.67 32.01 -1.16
N LEU A 85 26.79 32.82 -0.58
CA LEU A 85 27.09 34.22 -0.28
C LEU A 85 28.19 34.35 0.77
N GLU A 86 28.19 33.50 1.80
CA GLU A 86 29.24 33.44 2.80
C GLU A 86 30.59 33.09 2.17
N TYR A 87 30.64 32.07 1.29
CA TYR A 87 31.85 31.72 0.55
C TYR A 87 32.35 32.88 -0.32
N GLN A 88 31.46 33.57 -1.03
CA GLN A 88 31.84 34.73 -1.86
C GLN A 88 32.41 35.89 -1.04
N LEU A 89 31.93 36.09 0.19
CA LEU A 89 32.45 37.13 1.08
C LEU A 89 33.83 36.77 1.63
N ILE A 90 34.07 35.47 1.89
CA ILE A 90 35.39 34.99 2.32
C ILE A 90 36.41 35.11 1.20
N ASP A 91 36.05 34.75 -0.03
CA ASP A 91 36.94 34.83 -1.21
C ASP A 91 37.33 36.27 -1.58
N LYS A 92 36.45 37.24 -1.33
CA LYS A 92 36.68 38.66 -1.60
C LYS A 92 37.53 39.38 -0.54
N ARG A 93 37.96 38.70 0.52
CA ARG A 93 38.72 39.27 1.64
C ARG A 93 40.21 38.96 1.53
#